data_AF-A0A511J0C4-F1
#
_entry.id   AF-A0A511J0C4-F1
#
_cell.length_a   1.000
_cell.length_b   1.000
_cell.length_c   1.000
_cell.angle_alpha   90.00
_cell.angle_beta   90.00
_cell.angle_gamma   90.00
#
_symmetry.space_group_name_H-M   'P 1'
#
loop_
_entity.id
_entity.type
_entity.pdbx_description
1 polymer ?
#
loop_
_entity_poly.entity_id
_entity_poly.type
_entity_poly.pdbx_seq_one_letter_code
_entity_poly.pdbx_strand_id
1 'polypeptide(L)'
;MNYSKQKIRQHIEGDWESPTVRTQYVNYLLEKKLYEEAEEVLKESITLDSNLPHLILLHRYSLKNLYHKLGRKEEYIHQMKRLLIENETVDMTLIHQLKKNCAPMEWENIQEQLFKDLSNHAGVSLLYLQEKRYDLLLDYVLETPGLTEANRYFDLLKEQTPEALLQKYEYELRKMARTTTSRPHYQKIALYIEKMATLPNSMISVHLLIKELKEKYTRRKSLIQILEQLEKRI
;
A
#
# COMPACT_ATOMS: atom_id res chain seq x y z
N MET A 1 39.28 0.98 16.60
CA MET A 1 40.48 0.36 16.01
C MET A 1 40.81 1.05 14.70
N ASN A 2 42.06 1.49 14.51
CA ASN A 2 42.49 2.27 13.34
C ASN A 2 43.28 1.33 12.40
N TYR A 3 42.57 0.58 11.55
CA TYR A 3 43.22 -0.28 10.55
C TYR A 3 43.69 0.57 9.36
N SER A 4 44.90 0.31 8.84
CA SER A 4 45.39 0.99 7.64
C SER A 4 44.56 0.57 6.41
N LYS A 5 44.40 1.48 5.43
CA LYS A 5 43.65 1.28 4.18
C LYS A 5 43.99 -0.04 3.47
N GLN A 6 45.23 -0.49 3.61
CA GLN A 6 45.79 -1.71 3.00
C GLN A 6 45.37 -2.99 3.74
N LYS A 7 45.27 -2.96 5.08
CA LYS A 7 44.75 -4.08 5.88
C LYS A 7 43.23 -4.24 5.75
N ILE A 8 42.53 -3.13 5.57
CA ILE A 8 41.10 -3.13 5.27
C ILE A 8 40.85 -3.80 3.92
N ARG A 9 41.54 -3.40 2.83
CA ARG A 9 41.41 -4.06 1.52
C ARG A 9 41.73 -5.57 1.55
N GLN A 10 42.84 -5.97 2.18
CA GLN A 10 43.23 -7.38 2.23
C GLN A 10 42.27 -8.27 3.05
N HIS A 11 41.66 -7.74 4.11
CA HIS A 11 40.67 -8.48 4.88
C HIS A 11 39.31 -8.50 4.17
N ILE A 12 38.97 -7.42 3.46
CA ILE A 12 37.74 -7.28 2.69
C ILE A 12 37.72 -8.21 1.46
N GLU A 13 38.85 -8.38 0.76
CA GLU A 13 38.92 -9.21 -0.46
C GLU A 13 38.61 -10.70 -0.20
N GLY A 14 38.87 -11.22 1.00
CA GLY A 14 38.57 -12.61 1.36
C GLY A 14 37.12 -12.88 1.77
N ASP A 15 36.42 -11.85 2.25
CA ASP A 15 35.07 -11.94 2.82
C ASP A 15 34.07 -11.00 2.09
N TRP A 16 34.38 -10.57 0.86
CA TRP A 16 33.61 -9.54 0.14
C TRP A 16 32.16 -9.94 -0.14
N GLU A 17 31.90 -11.25 -0.23
CA GLU A 17 30.55 -11.81 -0.38
C GLU A 17 29.66 -11.50 0.83
N SER A 18 30.25 -11.20 2.00
CA SER A 18 29.50 -10.86 3.22
C SER A 18 28.90 -9.44 3.14
N PRO A 19 27.56 -9.29 3.20
CA PRO A 19 26.92 -7.98 3.16
C PRO A 19 27.32 -7.09 4.34
N THR A 20 27.62 -7.70 5.49
CA THR A 20 28.08 -7.00 6.70
C THR A 20 29.43 -6.34 6.46
N VAL A 21 30.36 -7.03 5.79
CA VAL A 21 31.70 -6.50 5.47
C VAL A 21 31.56 -5.31 4.52
N ARG A 22 30.74 -5.43 3.46
CA ARG A 22 30.46 -4.33 2.54
C ARG A 22 29.83 -3.12 3.24
N THR A 23 28.86 -3.34 4.13
CA THR A 23 28.21 -2.27 4.91
C THR A 23 29.20 -1.53 5.82
N GLN A 24 30.06 -2.26 6.53
CA GLN A 24 31.11 -1.66 7.37
C GLN A 24 32.10 -0.85 6.53
N TYR A 25 32.46 -1.35 5.35
CA TYR A 25 33.34 -0.62 4.44
C TYR A 25 32.70 0.66 3.91
N VAL A 26 31.43 0.61 3.49
CA VAL A 26 30.67 1.81 3.10
C VAL A 26 30.68 2.84 4.22
N ASN A 27 30.40 2.45 5.47
CA ASN A 27 30.43 3.38 6.61
C ASN A 27 31.80 4.05 6.77
N TYR A 28 32.88 3.27 6.68
CA TYR A 28 34.25 3.80 6.68
C TYR A 28 34.49 4.80 5.55
N LEU A 29 34.08 4.49 4.32
CA LEU A 29 34.24 5.38 3.17
C LEU A 29 33.46 6.69 3.35
N LEU A 30 32.23 6.61 3.88
CA LEU A 30 31.40 7.78 4.19
C LEU A 30 32.04 8.67 5.27
N GLU A 31 32.63 8.08 6.32
CA GLU A 31 33.38 8.81 7.36
C GLU A 31 34.61 9.52 6.78
N LYS A 32 35.33 8.84 5.87
CA LYS A 32 36.50 9.41 5.17
C LYS A 32 36.13 10.34 4.02
N LYS A 33 34.83 10.54 3.76
CA LYS A 33 34.30 11.36 2.65
C LYS A 33 34.73 10.86 1.26
N LEU A 34 35.04 9.58 1.14
CA LEU A 34 35.35 8.91 -0.12
C LEU A 34 34.04 8.48 -0.80
N TYR A 35 33.28 9.48 -1.26
CA TYR A 35 31.90 9.29 -1.67
C TYR A 35 31.72 8.48 -2.96
N GLU A 36 32.64 8.63 -3.91
CA GLU A 36 32.60 7.89 -5.19
C GLU A 36 32.81 6.40 -4.95
N GLU A 37 33.83 6.02 -4.18
CA GLU A 37 34.09 4.62 -3.80
C GLU A 37 32.91 4.06 -2.97
N ALA A 38 32.30 4.86 -2.08
CA ALA A 38 31.12 4.44 -1.33
C ALA A 38 29.90 4.16 -2.24
N GLU A 39 29.71 4.99 -3.26
CA GLU A 39 28.65 4.82 -4.25
C GLU A 39 28.84 3.55 -5.08
N GLU A 40 30.06 3.28 -5.54
CA GLU A 40 30.40 2.06 -6.29
C GLU A 40 30.10 0.80 -5.48
N VAL A 41 30.57 0.74 -4.23
CA VAL A 41 30.34 -0.40 -3.33
C VAL A 41 28.84 -0.60 -3.06
N LEU A 42 28.07 0.47 -2.90
CA LEU A 42 26.62 0.37 -2.70
C LEU A 42 25.90 -0.18 -3.94
N LYS A 43 26.27 0.28 -5.15
CA LYS A 43 25.71 -0.23 -6.41
C LYS A 43 26.06 -1.71 -6.64
N GLU A 44 27.31 -2.07 -6.35
CA GLU A 44 27.77 -3.46 -6.40
C GLU A 44 27.00 -4.32 -5.39
N SER A 45 26.83 -3.85 -4.16
CA SER A 45 26.10 -4.57 -3.11
C SER A 45 24.63 -4.84 -3.50
N ILE A 46 23.96 -3.90 -4.18
CA ILE A 46 22.59 -4.13 -4.70
C ILE A 46 22.57 -5.28 -5.71
N THR A 47 23.63 -5.46 -6.50
CA THR A 47 23.75 -6.53 -7.49
C THR A 47 24.03 -7.87 -6.83
N LEU A 48 24.98 -7.90 -5.89
CA LEU A 48 25.35 -9.11 -5.14
C LEU A 48 24.20 -9.60 -4.23
N ASP A 49 23.47 -8.68 -3.60
CA ASP A 49 22.37 -8.96 -2.69
C ASP A 49 21.01 -9.07 -3.38
N SER A 50 20.98 -9.30 -4.70
CA SER A 50 19.76 -9.33 -5.51
C SER A 50 18.67 -10.30 -5.02
N ASN A 51 19.06 -11.34 -4.27
CA ASN A 51 18.14 -12.32 -3.68
C ASN A 51 17.60 -11.92 -2.29
N LEU A 52 18.04 -10.79 -1.73
CA LEU A 52 17.74 -10.35 -0.36
C LEU A 52 17.11 -8.94 -0.38
N PRO A 53 15.78 -8.84 -0.56
CA PRO A 53 15.10 -7.55 -0.73
C PRO A 53 15.37 -6.52 0.38
N HIS A 54 15.45 -6.98 1.64
CA HIS A 54 15.74 -6.12 2.78
C HIS A 54 17.14 -5.45 2.69
N LEU A 55 18.14 -6.14 2.14
CA LEU A 55 19.48 -5.58 1.94
C LEU A 55 19.50 -4.61 0.78
N ILE A 56 18.81 -4.93 -0.32
CA ILE A 56 18.67 -4.02 -1.47
C ILE A 56 18.08 -2.68 -0.99
N LEU A 57 16.99 -2.73 -0.22
CA LEU A 57 16.35 -1.53 0.32
C LEU A 57 17.31 -0.74 1.21
N LEU A 58 18.08 -1.40 2.09
CA LEU A 58 19.07 -0.76 2.96
C LEU A 58 20.17 -0.03 2.15
N HIS A 59 20.71 -0.67 1.11
CA HIS A 59 21.71 -0.08 0.22
C HIS A 59 21.13 1.09 -0.58
N ARG A 60 19.89 0.99 -1.05
CA ARG A 60 19.19 2.09 -1.73
C ARG A 60 18.91 3.28 -0.82
N TYR A 61 18.53 3.05 0.43
CA TYR A 61 18.41 4.13 1.42
C TYR A 61 19.75 4.83 1.64
N SER A 62 20.85 4.07 1.70
CA SER A 62 22.20 4.62 1.80
C SER A 62 22.57 5.47 0.57
N LEU A 63 22.29 4.99 -0.64
CA LEU A 63 22.48 5.77 -1.88
C LEU A 63 21.62 7.04 -1.91
N LYS A 64 20.34 6.95 -1.55
CA LYS A 64 19.44 8.10 -1.44
C LYS A 64 20.04 9.17 -0.52
N ASN A 65 20.47 8.77 0.68
CA ASN A 65 21.02 9.72 1.65
C ASN A 65 22.35 10.32 1.17
N LEU A 66 23.18 9.54 0.48
CA LEU A 66 24.42 10.01 -0.14
C LEU A 66 24.14 11.05 -1.23
N TYR A 67 23.24 10.78 -2.16
CA TYR A 67 22.90 11.72 -3.23
C TYR A 67 22.28 13.02 -2.70
N HIS A 68 21.45 12.92 -1.66
CA HIS A 68 20.94 14.11 -0.97
C HIS A 68 22.07 14.97 -0.41
N LYS A 69 23.05 14.34 0.27
CA LYS A 69 24.20 15.02 0.87
C LYS A 69 25.09 15.70 -0.18
N LEU A 70 25.21 15.11 -1.37
CA LEU A 70 26.00 15.64 -2.48
C LEU A 70 25.27 16.67 -3.33
N GLY A 71 23.98 16.95 -3.07
CA GLY A 71 23.17 17.84 -3.90
C GLY A 71 22.83 17.26 -5.28
N ARG A 72 23.00 15.95 -5.47
CA ARG A 72 22.73 15.21 -6.71
C ARG A 72 21.24 14.90 -6.82
N LYS A 73 20.48 15.91 -7.24
CA LYS A 73 19.00 15.92 -7.20
C LYS A 73 18.37 14.81 -8.06
N GLU A 74 18.88 14.60 -9.27
CA GLU A 74 18.30 13.63 -10.21
C GLU A 74 18.46 12.19 -9.69
N GLU A 75 19.65 11.86 -9.21
CA GLU A 75 19.96 10.54 -8.63
C GLU A 75 19.22 10.33 -7.31
N TYR A 76 19.05 11.38 -6.50
CA TYR A 76 18.22 11.34 -5.31
C TYR A 76 16.77 10.97 -5.64
N ILE A 77 16.15 11.69 -6.59
CA ILE A 77 14.79 11.41 -7.06
C ILE A 77 14.68 10.00 -7.63
N HIS A 78 15.66 9.58 -8.42
CA HIS A 78 15.69 8.23 -8.98
C HIS A 78 15.70 7.16 -7.89
N GLN A 79 16.52 7.29 -6.85
CA GLN A 79 16.52 6.33 -5.74
C GLN A 79 15.20 6.33 -4.96
N MET A 80 14.55 7.49 -4.79
CA MET A 80 13.22 7.54 -4.16
C MET A 80 12.17 6.79 -4.96
N LYS A 81 12.13 6.97 -6.29
CA LYS A 81 11.23 6.20 -7.15
C LYS A 81 11.48 4.70 -7.04
N ARG A 82 12.75 4.27 -7.08
CA ARG A 82 13.11 2.85 -6.91
C ARG A 82 12.64 2.30 -5.56
N LEU A 83 12.87 3.03 -4.47
CA LEU A 83 12.44 2.63 -3.13
C LEU A 83 10.91 2.53 -3.01
N LEU A 84 10.15 3.42 -3.66
CA LEU A 84 8.69 3.33 -3.69
C LEU A 84 8.20 2.07 -4.42
N ILE A 85 8.80 1.76 -5.57
CA ILE A 85 8.40 0.63 -6.41
C ILE A 85 8.81 -0.72 -5.80
N GLU A 86 9.99 -0.77 -5.17
CA GLU A 86 10.54 -2.02 -4.62
C GLU A 86 10.03 -2.36 -3.22
N ASN A 87 9.46 -1.40 -2.49
CA ASN A 87 8.75 -1.70 -1.26
C ASN A 87 7.44 -2.43 -1.55
N GLU A 88 7.04 -3.33 -0.67
CA GLU A 88 5.74 -4.02 -0.77
C GLU A 88 4.56 -3.09 -0.44
N THR A 89 4.81 -2.08 0.39
CA THR A 89 3.83 -1.10 0.86
C THR A 89 4.21 0.31 0.41
N VAL A 90 3.21 1.11 0.09
CA VAL A 90 3.45 2.51 -0.30
C VAL A 90 3.95 3.31 0.91
N ASP A 91 5.20 3.75 0.85
CA ASP A 91 5.78 4.63 1.87
C ASP A 91 5.33 6.08 1.63
N MET A 92 4.27 6.48 2.34
CA MET A 92 3.75 7.85 2.25
C MET A 92 4.78 8.89 2.70
N THR A 93 5.70 8.58 3.62
CA THR A 93 6.76 9.53 4.02
C THR A 93 7.67 9.83 2.84
N LEU A 94 8.02 8.78 2.08
CA LEU A 94 8.85 8.89 0.89
C LEU A 94 8.14 9.64 -0.24
N ILE A 95 6.83 9.42 -0.44
CA ILE A 95 5.99 10.20 -1.37
C ILE A 95 6.04 11.69 -1.04
N HIS A 96 5.81 12.06 0.23
CA HIS A 96 5.83 13.47 0.65
C HIS A 96 7.19 14.11 0.45
N GLN A 97 8.27 13.39 0.78
CA GLN A 97 9.63 13.86 0.52
C GLN A 97 9.85 14.07 -0.98
N LEU A 98 9.40 13.16 -1.83
CA LEU A 98 9.60 13.23 -3.27
C LEU A 98 8.86 14.45 -3.84
N LYS A 99 7.58 14.61 -3.49
CA LYS A 99 6.75 15.74 -3.88
C LYS A 99 7.36 17.09 -3.49
N LYS A 100 7.92 17.20 -2.28
CA LYS A 100 8.58 18.43 -1.80
C LYS A 100 9.82 18.81 -2.63
N ASN A 101 10.50 17.84 -3.23
CA ASN A 101 11.73 18.05 -4.01
C ASN A 101 11.48 18.25 -5.51
N CYS A 102 10.23 18.15 -5.98
CA CYS A 102 9.88 18.30 -7.39
C CYS A 102 9.16 19.63 -7.63
N ALA A 103 9.37 20.25 -8.80
CA ALA A 103 8.50 21.34 -9.24
C ALA A 103 7.08 20.79 -9.50
N PRO A 104 6.01 21.61 -9.42
CA PRO A 104 4.64 21.13 -9.62
C PRO A 104 4.43 20.36 -10.94
N MET A 105 4.98 20.87 -12.05
CA MET A 105 4.87 20.22 -13.36
C MET A 105 5.68 18.91 -13.45
N GLU A 106 6.83 18.83 -12.78
CA GLU A 106 7.59 17.58 -12.67
C GLU A 106 6.82 16.55 -11.84
N TRP A 107 6.21 17.00 -10.75
CA TRP A 107 5.40 16.15 -9.88
C TRP A 107 4.20 15.55 -10.61
N GLU A 108 3.52 16.32 -11.45
CA GLU A 108 2.38 15.83 -12.24
C GLU A 108 2.73 14.63 -13.14
N ASN A 109 3.93 14.65 -13.75
CA ASN A 109 4.40 13.53 -14.55
C ASN A 109 4.82 12.33 -13.68
N ILE A 110 5.46 12.62 -12.54
CA ILE A 110 5.92 11.58 -11.61
C ILE A 110 4.75 10.86 -10.96
N GLN A 111 3.73 11.57 -10.48
CA GLN A 111 2.57 10.97 -9.82
C GLN A 111 1.81 10.03 -10.77
N GLU A 112 1.67 10.40 -12.05
CA GLU A 112 0.96 9.58 -13.02
C GLU A 112 1.71 8.27 -13.33
N GLN A 113 3.05 8.31 -13.32
CA GLN A 113 3.86 7.09 -13.36
C GLN A 113 3.68 6.25 -12.10
N LEU A 114 3.73 6.88 -10.92
CA LEU A 114 3.58 6.19 -9.65
C LEU A 114 2.22 5.51 -9.49
N PHE A 115 1.12 6.10 -9.98
CA PHE A 115 -0.19 5.43 -9.95
C PHE A 115 -0.20 4.12 -10.74
N LYS A 116 0.55 4.06 -11.85
CA LYS A 116 0.68 2.84 -12.67
C LYS A 116 1.60 1.83 -12.01
N ASP A 117 2.75 2.27 -11.52
CA ASP A 117 3.76 1.38 -10.94
C ASP A 117 3.33 0.80 -9.60
N LEU A 118 2.51 1.54 -8.83
CA LEU A 118 2.07 1.17 -7.48
C LEU A 118 0.65 0.62 -7.42
N SER A 119 -0.01 0.38 -8.57
CA SER A 119 -1.44 0.03 -8.60
C SER A 119 -1.79 -1.23 -7.79
N ASN A 120 -0.84 -2.16 -7.66
CA ASN A 120 -0.98 -3.41 -6.93
C ASN A 120 -0.37 -3.39 -5.53
N HIS A 121 0.23 -2.27 -5.12
CA HIS A 121 0.90 -2.15 -3.83
C HIS A 121 -0.09 -1.92 -2.70
N ALA A 122 0.22 -2.49 -1.54
CA ALA A 122 -0.57 -2.25 -0.35
C ALA A 122 -0.46 -0.77 0.07
N GLY A 123 -1.61 -0.13 0.33
CA GLY A 123 -1.68 1.26 0.73
C GLY A 123 -1.75 2.27 -0.42
N VAL A 124 -1.79 1.83 -1.69
CA VAL A 124 -1.95 2.72 -2.85
C VAL A 124 -3.22 3.59 -2.78
N SER A 125 -4.28 3.09 -2.14
CA SER A 125 -5.50 3.85 -1.90
C SER A 125 -5.29 5.13 -1.07
N LEU A 126 -4.28 5.18 -0.19
CA LEU A 126 -3.89 6.40 0.53
C LEU A 126 -3.26 7.43 -0.40
N LEU A 127 -2.45 6.96 -1.36
CA LEU A 127 -1.84 7.81 -2.39
C LEU A 127 -2.93 8.43 -3.28
N TYR A 128 -3.91 7.64 -3.75
CA TYR A 128 -5.04 8.14 -4.52
C TYR A 128 -5.86 9.18 -3.75
N LEU A 129 -6.14 8.91 -2.47
CA LEU A 129 -6.88 9.83 -1.60
C LEU A 129 -6.14 11.17 -1.46
N GLN A 130 -4.84 11.13 -1.18
CA GLN A 130 -4.04 12.34 -0.94
C GLN A 130 -3.92 13.22 -2.18
N GLU A 131 -3.77 12.59 -3.35
CA GLU A 131 -3.68 13.29 -4.63
C GLU A 131 -5.07 13.54 -5.26
N LYS A 132 -6.16 13.29 -4.51
CA LYS A 132 -7.56 13.50 -4.92
C LYS A 132 -7.95 12.80 -6.23
N ARG A 133 -7.33 11.64 -6.51
CA ARG A 133 -7.67 10.75 -7.62
C ARG A 133 -8.80 9.82 -7.21
N TYR A 134 -9.99 10.38 -7.08
CA TYR A 134 -11.18 9.65 -6.64
C TYR A 134 -11.65 8.62 -7.67
N ASP A 135 -11.33 8.84 -8.95
CA ASP A 135 -11.50 7.88 -10.04
C ASP A 135 -10.74 6.58 -9.73
N LEU A 136 -9.43 6.68 -9.52
CA LEU A 136 -8.59 5.52 -9.22
C LEU A 136 -8.92 4.89 -7.86
N LEU A 137 -9.30 5.71 -6.87
CA LEU A 137 -9.75 5.22 -5.57
C LEU A 137 -11.02 4.38 -5.68
N LEU A 138 -11.99 4.83 -6.48
CA LEU A 138 -13.22 4.09 -6.71
C LEU A 138 -12.94 2.76 -7.38
N ASP A 139 -12.17 2.75 -8.48
CA ASP A 139 -11.81 1.54 -9.20
C ASP A 139 -11.13 0.53 -8.26
N TYR A 140 -10.13 1.00 -7.51
CA TYR A 140 -9.45 0.19 -6.50
C TYR A 140 -10.42 -0.42 -5.47
N VAL A 141 -11.37 0.36 -4.96
CA VAL A 141 -12.36 -0.10 -3.98
C VAL A 141 -13.31 -1.14 -4.58
N LEU A 142 -13.74 -0.94 -5.83
CA LEU A 142 -14.66 -1.85 -6.51
C LEU A 142 -13.98 -3.18 -6.85
N GLU A 143 -12.72 -3.15 -7.28
CA GLU A 143 -11.92 -4.32 -7.63
C GLU A 143 -11.44 -5.09 -6.40
N THR A 144 -11.13 -4.40 -5.30
CA THR A 144 -10.64 -5.05 -4.07
C THR A 144 -11.70 -5.98 -3.47
N PRO A 145 -11.42 -7.27 -3.28
CA PRO A 145 -12.40 -8.21 -2.73
C PRO A 145 -12.87 -7.86 -1.31
N GLY A 146 -14.17 -8.05 -1.07
CA GLY A 146 -14.79 -7.79 0.23
C GLY A 146 -15.12 -6.31 0.45
N LEU A 147 -15.43 -5.97 1.70
CA LEU A 147 -15.95 -4.64 2.07
C LEU A 147 -14.98 -3.80 2.90
N THR A 148 -13.75 -4.25 3.13
CA THR A 148 -12.81 -3.53 4.00
C THR A 148 -12.49 -2.14 3.44
N GLU A 149 -12.06 -2.05 2.18
CA GLU A 149 -11.73 -0.77 1.54
C GLU A 149 -12.99 0.07 1.28
N ALA A 150 -14.09 -0.56 0.86
CA ALA A 150 -15.38 0.12 0.67
C ALA A 150 -15.88 0.79 1.96
N ASN A 151 -15.69 0.16 3.13
CA ASN A 151 -16.01 0.79 4.41
C ASN A 151 -15.03 1.90 4.78
N ARG A 152 -13.72 1.69 4.54
CA ARG A 152 -12.68 2.69 4.86
C ARG A 152 -12.97 4.03 4.18
N TYR A 153 -13.41 4.00 2.93
CA TYR A 153 -13.69 5.20 2.14
C TYR A 153 -15.18 5.51 1.99
N PHE A 154 -16.04 4.89 2.81
CA PHE A 154 -17.49 4.94 2.62
C PHE A 154 -18.04 6.36 2.61
N ASP A 155 -17.69 7.17 3.62
CA ASP A 155 -18.30 8.50 3.78
C ASP A 155 -17.91 9.42 2.62
N LEU A 156 -16.69 9.27 2.09
CA LEU A 156 -16.22 9.98 0.90
C LEU A 156 -16.93 9.51 -0.37
N LEU A 157 -16.97 8.20 -0.62
CA LEU A 157 -17.52 7.63 -1.86
C LEU A 157 -19.04 7.66 -1.91
N LYS A 158 -19.71 7.70 -0.75
CA LYS A 158 -21.16 7.88 -0.65
C LYS A 158 -21.63 9.19 -1.28
N GLU A 159 -20.83 10.25 -1.15
CA GLU A 159 -21.19 11.56 -1.70
C GLU A 159 -20.95 11.64 -3.21
N GLN A 160 -19.96 10.92 -3.72
CA GLN A 160 -19.53 11.02 -5.11
C GLN A 160 -20.19 9.97 -6.02
N THR A 161 -20.25 8.72 -5.58
CA THR A 161 -20.71 7.56 -6.38
C THR A 161 -21.50 6.56 -5.54
N PRO A 162 -22.65 6.97 -4.97
CA PRO A 162 -23.45 6.11 -4.08
C PRO A 162 -23.98 4.84 -4.77
N GLU A 163 -24.30 4.91 -6.05
CA GLU A 163 -24.84 3.76 -6.81
C GLU A 163 -23.79 2.65 -6.97
N ALA A 164 -22.55 3.01 -7.31
CA ALA A 164 -21.46 2.05 -7.45
C ALA A 164 -21.15 1.37 -6.11
N LEU A 165 -21.16 2.15 -5.02
CA LEU A 165 -20.94 1.63 -3.68
C LEU A 165 -22.07 0.70 -3.24
N LEU A 166 -23.33 1.03 -3.55
CA LEU A 166 -24.49 0.17 -3.28
C LEU A 166 -24.34 -1.19 -3.97
N GLN A 167 -23.97 -1.21 -5.26
CA GLN A 167 -23.74 -2.43 -6.02
C GLN A 167 -22.61 -3.28 -5.43
N LYS A 168 -21.51 -2.65 -5.00
CA LYS A 168 -20.39 -3.34 -4.33
C LYS A 168 -20.83 -4.01 -3.03
N TYR A 169 -21.56 -3.29 -2.18
CA TYR A 169 -22.09 -3.84 -0.92
C TYR A 169 -23.01 -5.01 -1.18
N GLU A 170 -23.97 -4.84 -2.09
CA GLU A 170 -24.90 -5.89 -2.50
C GLU A 170 -24.19 -7.18 -2.95
N TYR A 171 -23.20 -7.06 -3.83
CA TYR A 171 -22.43 -8.19 -4.34
C TYR A 171 -21.65 -8.91 -3.23
N GLU A 172 -20.90 -8.16 -2.42
CA GLU A 172 -20.05 -8.74 -1.38
C GLU A 172 -20.89 -9.32 -0.22
N LEU A 173 -22.04 -8.71 0.11
CA LEU A 173 -22.94 -9.23 1.14
C LEU A 173 -23.56 -10.57 0.74
N ARG A 174 -23.98 -10.72 -0.52
CA ARG A 174 -24.46 -12.02 -1.05
C ARG A 174 -23.35 -13.08 -0.99
N LYS A 175 -22.11 -12.70 -1.33
CA LYS A 175 -20.94 -13.59 -1.24
C LYS A 175 -20.65 -14.01 0.21
N MET A 176 -20.61 -13.06 1.13
CA MET A 176 -20.43 -13.30 2.57
C MET A 176 -21.52 -14.20 3.14
N ALA A 177 -22.79 -13.94 2.79
CA ALA A 177 -23.90 -14.76 3.23
C ALA A 177 -23.79 -16.20 2.73
N ARG A 178 -23.25 -16.44 1.54
CA ARG A 178 -23.06 -17.78 0.99
C ARG A 178 -22.07 -18.62 1.79
N THR A 179 -20.91 -18.05 2.13
CA THR A 179 -19.78 -18.76 2.74
C THR A 179 -19.84 -18.82 4.26
N THR A 180 -20.51 -17.88 4.89
CA THR A 180 -20.58 -17.76 6.34
C THR A 180 -21.48 -18.81 6.98
N THR A 181 -21.03 -19.40 8.10
CA THR A 181 -21.83 -20.36 8.89
C THR A 181 -21.99 -19.99 10.36
N SER A 182 -21.27 -18.99 10.88
CA SER A 182 -21.27 -18.67 12.32
C SER A 182 -21.92 -17.33 12.66
N ARG A 183 -22.45 -17.25 13.89
CA ARG A 183 -23.21 -16.10 14.40
C ARG A 183 -22.43 -14.76 14.36
N PRO A 184 -21.14 -14.68 14.74
CA PRO A 184 -20.40 -13.42 14.66
C PRO A 184 -20.31 -12.86 13.24
N HIS A 185 -20.17 -13.74 12.25
CA HIS A 185 -20.13 -13.33 10.84
C HIS A 185 -21.52 -12.91 10.33
N TYR A 186 -22.62 -13.53 10.79
CA TYR A 186 -23.96 -13.03 10.49
C TYR A 186 -24.22 -11.64 11.07
N GLN A 187 -23.71 -11.36 12.27
CA GLN A 187 -23.77 -10.01 12.85
C GLN A 187 -22.98 -9.01 11.99
N LYS A 188 -21.81 -9.42 11.48
CA LYS A 188 -21.02 -8.60 10.55
C LYS A 188 -21.78 -8.29 9.26
N ILE A 189 -22.51 -9.26 8.70
CA ILE A 189 -23.41 -9.03 7.54
C ILE A 189 -24.46 -7.98 7.88
N ALA A 190 -25.14 -8.11 9.03
CA ALA A 190 -26.17 -7.16 9.43
C ALA A 190 -25.64 -5.73 9.60
N LEU A 191 -24.46 -5.56 10.20
CA LEU A 191 -23.79 -4.26 10.33
C LEU A 191 -23.49 -3.63 8.96
N TYR A 192 -23.08 -4.43 7.98
CA TYR A 192 -22.84 -3.93 6.62
C TYR A 192 -24.13 -3.60 5.87
N ILE A 193 -25.21 -4.36 6.08
CA ILE A 193 -26.53 -4.00 5.53
C ILE A 193 -27.02 -2.69 6.16
N GLU A 194 -26.85 -2.50 7.47
CA GLU A 194 -27.20 -1.25 8.16
C GLU A 194 -26.41 -0.06 7.59
N LYS A 195 -25.10 -0.22 7.39
CA LYS A 195 -24.28 0.83 6.74
C LYS A 195 -24.73 1.09 5.30
N MET A 196 -25.02 0.04 4.53
CA MET A 196 -25.56 0.13 3.17
C MET A 196 -26.89 0.90 3.14
N ALA A 197 -27.75 0.74 4.15
CA ALA A 197 -29.02 1.45 4.27
C ALA A 197 -28.87 2.97 4.45
N THR A 198 -27.67 3.45 4.82
CA THR A 198 -27.41 4.89 4.91
C THR A 198 -27.12 5.53 3.55
N LEU A 199 -26.96 4.75 2.47
CA LEU A 199 -26.72 5.30 1.13
C LEU A 199 -27.99 5.99 0.57
N PRO A 200 -27.83 7.01 -0.29
CA PRO A 200 -28.95 7.59 -1.02
C PRO A 200 -29.72 6.51 -1.81
N ASN A 201 -31.05 6.54 -1.75
CA ASN A 201 -31.95 5.67 -2.52
C ASN A 201 -31.74 4.14 -2.32
N SER A 202 -31.09 3.71 -1.24
CA SER A 202 -30.72 2.30 -1.04
C SER A 202 -31.81 1.42 -0.43
N MET A 203 -32.85 2.00 0.17
CA MET A 203 -33.81 1.25 1.00
C MET A 203 -34.52 0.11 0.24
N ILE A 204 -34.84 0.33 -1.04
CA ILE A 204 -35.44 -0.72 -1.89
C ILE A 204 -34.47 -1.90 -2.04
N SER A 205 -33.22 -1.63 -2.41
CA SER A 205 -32.15 -2.62 -2.50
C SER A 205 -31.90 -3.36 -1.19
N VAL A 206 -31.91 -2.65 -0.07
CA VAL A 206 -31.75 -3.23 1.27
C VAL A 206 -32.86 -4.23 1.58
N HIS A 207 -34.13 -3.84 1.40
CA HIS A 207 -35.27 -4.72 1.66
C HIS A 207 -35.27 -5.94 0.74
N LEU A 208 -34.95 -5.75 -0.54
CA LEU A 208 -34.81 -6.86 -1.50
C LEU A 208 -33.70 -7.83 -1.10
N LEU A 209 -32.53 -7.30 -0.68
CA LEU A 209 -31.43 -8.13 -0.21
C LEU A 209 -31.81 -8.92 1.05
N ILE A 210 -32.41 -8.27 2.06
CA ILE A 210 -32.86 -8.95 3.29
C ILE A 210 -33.84 -10.07 2.96
N LYS A 211 -34.83 -9.79 2.11
CA LYS A 211 -35.80 -10.78 1.65
C LYS A 211 -35.13 -11.95 0.94
N GLU A 212 -34.25 -11.67 -0.03
CA GLU A 212 -33.49 -12.69 -0.77
C GLU A 212 -32.70 -13.60 0.18
N LEU A 213 -31.99 -13.02 1.15
CA LEU A 213 -31.19 -13.79 2.10
C LEU A 213 -32.05 -14.68 3.00
N LYS A 214 -33.21 -14.19 3.48
CA LYS A 214 -34.15 -14.99 4.29
C LYS A 214 -34.72 -16.16 3.49
N GLU A 215 -35.12 -15.93 2.24
CA GLU A 215 -35.68 -16.96 1.34
C GLU A 215 -34.64 -18.01 0.93
N LYS A 216 -33.39 -17.59 0.68
CA LYS A 216 -32.32 -18.49 0.24
C LYS A 216 -31.76 -19.34 1.38
N TYR A 217 -31.75 -18.83 2.60
CA TYR A 217 -31.12 -19.45 3.76
C TYR A 217 -32.11 -19.82 4.88
N THR A 218 -33.28 -20.34 4.53
CA THR A 218 -34.38 -20.70 5.45
C THR A 218 -33.98 -21.59 6.65
N ARG A 219 -32.96 -22.43 6.49
CA ARG A 219 -32.46 -23.34 7.55
C ARG A 219 -31.50 -22.65 8.54
N ARG A 220 -31.03 -21.44 8.24
CA ARG A 220 -30.06 -20.70 9.07
C ARG A 220 -30.79 -19.79 10.06
N LYS A 221 -31.44 -20.40 11.06
CA LYS A 221 -32.29 -19.69 12.05
C LYS A 221 -31.63 -18.47 12.68
N SER A 222 -30.34 -18.56 13.04
CA SER A 222 -29.62 -17.43 13.64
C SER A 222 -29.42 -16.26 12.68
N LEU A 223 -29.20 -16.52 11.39
CA LEU A 223 -29.12 -15.46 10.37
C LEU A 223 -30.49 -14.80 10.20
N ILE A 224 -31.56 -15.58 10.07
CA ILE A 224 -32.93 -15.07 9.92
C ILE A 224 -33.30 -14.18 11.10
N GLN A 225 -33.07 -14.65 12.34
CA GLN A 225 -33.33 -13.86 13.55
C GLN A 225 -32.60 -12.51 13.52
N ILE A 226 -31.34 -12.49 13.11
CA ILE A 226 -30.54 -11.25 13.01
C ILE A 226 -31.11 -10.33 11.94
N LEU A 227 -31.48 -10.86 10.77
CA LEU A 227 -32.05 -10.07 9.68
C LEU A 227 -33.44 -9.50 10.03
N GLU A 228 -34.27 -10.25 10.74
CA GLU A 228 -35.57 -9.77 11.25
C GLU A 228 -35.43 -8.67 12.31
N GLN A 229 -34.38 -8.75 13.14
CA GLN A 229 -34.07 -7.67 14.08
C GLN A 229 -33.58 -6.42 13.35
N LEU A 230 -32.77 -6.60 12.31
CA LEU A 230 -32.29 -5.50 11.48
C LEU A 230 -33.44 -4.80 10.75
N GLU A 231 -34.34 -5.56 10.12
CA GLU A 231 -35.51 -5.05 9.36
C GLU A 231 -36.46 -4.19 10.21
N LYS A 232 -36.44 -4.33 11.55
CA LYS A 232 -37.21 -3.47 12.47
C LYS A 232 -36.55 -2.13 12.79
N ARG A 233 -35.25 -2.00 12.49
CA ARG A 233 -34.42 -0.83 12.85
C ARG A 233 -34.20 0.14 11.70
N ILE A 234 -34.28 -0.37 10.47
CA ILE A 234 -34.13 0.39 9.22
C ILE A 234 -35.49 0.72 8.63
#